data_AF-U3TQL4-F1
#
_entry.id   AF-U3TQL4-F1
#
_cell.length_a   1.000
_cell.length_b   1.000
_cell.length_c   1.000
_cell.angle_alpha   90.00
_cell.angle_beta   90.00
_cell.angle_gamma   90.00
#
_symmetry.space_group_name_H-M   'P 1'
#
loop_
_entity.id
_entity.type
_entity.pdbx_description
1 polymer ?
#
loop_
_entity_poly.entity_id
_entity_poly.type
_entity_poly.pdbx_seq_one_letter_code
_entity_poly.pdbx_strand_id
1 'polypeptide(L)'
;MILAAGALFGAMMGWLIDALKIPAFIITLAGMFFLRGCSYLVSENSIPIDHPLYTTLATLAGIVFSIYTSAGYALAGLGVELDAIASVVIGGTLLSGGVGTVLGTLFGGLIQGLIQTWINFDGTLSSWWTKIAIGILLFAFIALQRLLTVMWDRQQNAPVKRLTSSS
;
A
#
# COMPACT_ATOMS: atom_id res chain seq x y z
N MET A 1 24.25 11.37 10.75
CA MET A 1 23.20 12.17 10.08
C MET A 1 21.98 11.33 9.71
N ILE A 2 22.14 10.22 8.99
CA ILE A 2 21.03 9.33 8.60
C ILE A 2 20.21 8.77 9.77
N LEU A 3 20.84 8.40 10.90
CA LEU A 3 20.12 7.91 12.08
C LEU A 3 19.23 8.99 12.72
N ALA A 4 19.70 10.23 12.77
CA ALA A 4 18.92 11.34 13.32
C ALA A 4 17.73 11.69 12.41
N ALA A 5 17.94 11.72 11.09
CA ALA A 5 16.86 11.94 10.12
C ALA A 5 15.82 10.79 10.15
N GLY A 6 16.27 9.53 10.23
CA GLY A 6 15.40 8.37 10.36
C GLY A 6 14.60 8.36 11.66
N ALA A 7 15.22 8.73 12.79
CA ALA A 7 14.54 8.82 14.08
C ALA A 7 13.49 9.96 14.10
N LEU A 8 13.81 11.13 13.53
CA LEU A 8 12.85 12.23 13.39
C LEU A 8 11.66 11.84 12.51
N PHE A 9 11.93 11.19 11.38
CA PHE A 9 10.89 10.74 10.46
C PHE A 9 10.00 9.65 11.09
N GLY A 10 10.60 8.69 11.79
CA GLY A 10 9.84 7.67 12.54
C GLY A 10 9.02 8.26 13.69
N ALA A 11 9.57 9.22 14.44
CA ALA A 11 8.84 9.93 15.49
C ALA A 11 7.67 10.75 14.93
N MET A 12 7.87 11.39 13.77
CA MET A 12 6.81 12.08 13.04
C MET A 12 5.69 11.11 12.63
N MET A 13 6.03 9.94 12.08
CA MET A 13 5.03 8.91 11.76
C MET A 13 4.27 8.45 13.00
N GLY A 14 4.97 8.22 14.12
CA GLY A 14 4.36 7.87 15.41
C GLY A 14 3.40 8.94 15.92
N TRP A 15 3.78 10.21 15.82
CA TRP A 15 2.92 11.34 16.20
C TRP A 15 1.70 11.48 15.28
N LEU A 16 1.85 11.25 13.97
CA LEU A 16 0.73 11.23 13.04
C LEU A 16 -0.29 10.13 13.35
N ILE A 17 0.15 8.96 13.83
CA ILE A 17 -0.74 7.87 14.23
C ILE A 17 -1.59 8.29 15.43
N ASP A 18 -0.97 8.92 16.43
CA ASP A 18 -1.66 9.37 17.63
C ASP A 18 -2.59 10.57 17.36
N ALA A 19 -2.10 11.57 16.60
CA ALA A 19 -2.84 12.78 16.29
C ALA A 19 -4.02 12.53 15.33
N LEU A 20 -3.85 11.66 14.33
CA LEU A 20 -4.89 11.38 13.36
C LEU A 20 -5.63 10.07 13.67
N LYS A 21 -5.32 9.27 14.69
CA LYS A 21 -5.98 7.96 14.98
C LYS A 21 -6.10 7.03 13.75
N ILE A 22 -5.26 7.18 12.72
CA ILE A 22 -5.29 6.38 11.47
C ILE A 22 -4.54 5.05 11.72
N PRO A 23 -4.95 3.92 11.11
CA PRO A 23 -4.20 2.67 11.18
C PRO A 23 -2.72 2.85 10.82
N ALA A 24 -1.82 2.35 11.69
CA ALA A 24 -0.37 2.54 11.56
C ALA A 24 0.17 2.10 10.20
N PHE A 25 -0.35 0.98 9.66
CA PHE A 25 0.02 0.43 8.36
C PHE A 25 -0.09 1.46 7.21
N ILE A 26 -1.14 2.28 7.21
CA ILE A 26 -1.41 3.24 6.13
C ILE A 26 -0.39 4.38 6.15
N ILE A 27 -0.10 4.91 7.35
CA ILE A 27 0.87 5.98 7.54
C ILE A 27 2.29 5.52 7.18
N THR A 28 2.65 4.29 7.55
CA THR A 28 3.96 3.72 7.23
C THR A 28 4.12 3.48 5.73
N LEU A 29 3.08 2.99 5.05
CA LEU A 29 3.11 2.78 3.61
C LEU A 29 3.21 4.12 2.86
N ALA A 30 2.41 5.11 3.25
CA ALA A 30 2.46 6.45 2.68
C ALA A 30 3.85 7.08 2.82
N GLY A 31 4.49 6.94 3.99
CA GLY A 31 5.82 7.50 4.18
C GLY A 31 6.94 6.70 3.48
N MET A 32 6.78 5.40 3.25
CA MET A 32 7.69 4.64 2.38
C MET A 32 7.63 5.14 0.93
N PHE A 33 6.44 5.41 0.39
CA PHE A 33 6.27 6.01 -0.94
C PHE A 33 6.79 7.45 -1.01
N PHE A 34 6.55 8.24 0.05
CA PHE A 34 7.08 9.60 0.16
C PHE A 34 8.60 9.61 0.15
N LEU A 35 9.24 8.79 0.99
CA LEU A 35 10.71 8.68 1.02
C LEU A 35 11.28 8.13 -0.29
N ARG A 36 10.63 7.14 -0.90
CA ARG A 36 11.02 6.67 -2.25
C ARG A 36 10.90 7.78 -3.29
N GLY A 37 9.80 8.54 -3.28
CA GLY A 37 9.59 9.68 -4.19
C GLY A 37 10.65 10.77 -4.00
N CYS A 38 10.93 11.16 -2.76
CA CYS A 38 12.00 12.10 -2.43
C CYS A 38 13.38 11.55 -2.82
N SER A 39 13.62 10.25 -2.66
CA SER A 39 14.87 9.60 -3.10
C SER A 39 15.05 9.69 -4.61
N TYR A 40 13.98 9.51 -5.39
CA TYR A 40 14.01 9.69 -6.85
C TYR A 40 14.33 11.14 -7.26
N LEU A 41 13.98 12.14 -6.45
CA LEU A 41 14.29 13.55 -6.72
C LEU A 41 15.71 13.96 -6.33
N VAL A 42 16.34 13.25 -5.39
CA VAL A 42 17.63 13.64 -4.78
C VAL A 42 18.82 12.83 -5.33
N SER A 43 18.62 11.58 -5.80
CA SER A 43 19.73 10.73 -6.25
C SER A 43 19.34 9.77 -7.39
N GLU A 44 19.78 10.07 -8.62
CA GLU A 44 19.83 9.09 -9.73
C GLU A 44 21.06 8.17 -9.63
N ASN A 45 22.05 8.53 -8.81
CA ASN A 45 23.21 7.70 -8.56
C ASN A 45 22.81 6.58 -7.60
N SER A 46 22.41 5.45 -8.18
CA SER A 46 22.28 4.18 -7.48
C SER A 46 23.65 3.84 -6.90
N ILE A 47 23.79 3.88 -5.58
CA ILE A 47 25.02 3.40 -4.92
C ILE A 47 25.07 1.89 -5.20
N PRO A 48 25.98 1.40 -6.06
CA PRO A 48 25.99 -0.01 -6.42
C PRO A 48 26.38 -0.81 -5.19
N ILE A 49 25.56 -1.79 -4.84
CA ILE A 49 25.91 -2.76 -3.81
C ILE A 49 26.81 -3.80 -4.50
N ASP A 50 28.11 -3.68 -4.33
CA ASP A 50 29.14 -4.48 -5.05
C ASP A 50 29.29 -5.92 -4.51
N HIS A 51 28.30 -6.45 -3.79
CA HIS A 51 28.36 -7.84 -3.34
C HIS A 51 28.03 -8.79 -4.49
N PRO A 52 28.93 -9.71 -4.87
CA PRO A 52 28.76 -10.56 -6.05
C PRO A 52 27.50 -11.45 -5.99
N LEU A 53 27.08 -11.88 -4.79
CA LEU A 53 25.82 -12.60 -4.59
C LEU A 53 24.60 -11.71 -4.86
N TYR A 54 24.60 -10.47 -4.38
CA TYR A 54 23.50 -9.54 -4.60
C TYR A 54 23.39 -9.15 -6.08
N THR A 55 24.52 -8.85 -6.72
CA THR A 55 24.58 -8.48 -8.14
C THR A 55 24.11 -9.64 -9.03
N THR A 56 24.51 -10.88 -8.75
CA THR A 56 24.06 -12.06 -9.51
C THR A 56 22.57 -12.33 -9.35
N LEU A 57 22.01 -12.22 -8.14
CA LEU A 57 20.57 -12.38 -7.93
C LEU A 57 19.77 -11.25 -8.60
N ALA A 58 20.22 -10.00 -8.49
CA ALA A 58 19.54 -8.85 -9.07
C ALA A 58 19.56 -8.87 -10.61
N THR A 59 20.69 -9.24 -11.20
CA THR A 59 20.82 -9.37 -12.66
C THR A 59 19.98 -10.53 -13.19
N LEU A 60 19.96 -11.68 -12.50
CA LEU A 60 19.10 -12.81 -12.88
C LEU A 60 17.62 -12.44 -12.82
N ALA A 61 17.18 -11.77 -11.74
CA ALA A 61 15.81 -11.27 -11.62
C ALA A 61 15.45 -10.27 -12.73
N GLY A 62 16.37 -9.35 -13.07
CA GLY A 62 16.19 -8.38 -14.15
C GLY A 62 16.10 -9.00 -15.55
N ILE A 63 16.88 -10.06 -15.81
CA ILE A 63 16.83 -10.82 -17.08
C ILE A 63 15.49 -11.55 -17.19
N VAL A 64 15.08 -12.28 -16.15
CA VAL A 64 13.80 -13.01 -16.12
C VAL A 64 12.62 -12.04 -16.31
N PHE A 65 12.66 -10.90 -15.64
CA PHE A 65 11.63 -9.87 -15.76
C PHE A 65 11.59 -9.23 -17.16
N SER A 66 12.75 -8.97 -17.76
CA SER A 66 12.84 -8.40 -19.11
C SER A 66 12.34 -9.37 -20.18
N ILE A 67 12.53 -10.68 -19.98
CA ILE A 67 11.94 -11.72 -20.84
C ILE A 67 10.41 -11.74 -20.72
N TYR A 68 9.88 -11.56 -19.51
CA TYR A 68 8.43 -11.53 -19.26
C TYR A 68 7.74 -10.29 -19.88
N THR A 69 8.31 -9.10 -19.70
CA THR A 69 7.72 -7.85 -20.19
C THR A 69 8.12 -7.52 -21.64
N SER A 70 9.11 -8.21 -22.21
CA SER A 70 9.73 -7.90 -23.53
C SER A 70 10.28 -6.46 -23.66
N ALA A 71 10.42 -5.74 -22.53
CA ALA A 71 11.00 -4.42 -22.41
C ALA A 71 11.68 -4.26 -21.04
N GLY A 72 12.84 -3.62 -20.99
CA GLY A 72 13.55 -3.35 -19.74
C GLY A 72 12.93 -2.18 -18.99
N TYR A 73 11.85 -2.40 -18.25
CA TYR A 73 11.18 -1.37 -17.46
C TYR A 73 11.41 -1.57 -15.97
N ALA A 74 12.48 -0.98 -15.43
CA ALA A 74 12.82 -1.05 -13.99
C ALA A 74 11.72 -0.47 -13.07
N LEU A 75 10.85 0.40 -13.61
CA LEU A 75 9.71 0.98 -12.91
C LEU A 75 8.48 0.05 -12.82
N ALA A 76 8.54 -1.16 -13.38
CA ALA A 76 7.39 -2.07 -13.38
C ALA A 76 7.04 -2.58 -11.97
N GLY A 77 8.04 -2.70 -11.09
CA GLY A 77 7.84 -3.06 -9.69
C GLY A 77 7.25 -1.92 -8.85
N LEU A 78 7.16 -0.70 -9.38
CA LEU A 78 6.57 0.40 -8.62
C LEU A 78 5.05 0.23 -8.51
N GLY A 79 4.59 0.09 -7.27
CA GLY A 79 3.17 -0.04 -6.95
C GLY A 79 2.69 -1.48 -6.83
N VAL A 80 3.50 -2.51 -7.10
CA VAL A 80 3.09 -3.91 -6.92
C VAL A 80 2.79 -4.25 -5.46
N GLU A 81 3.48 -3.59 -4.53
CA GLU A 81 3.18 -3.67 -3.08
C GLU A 81 1.76 -3.18 -2.79
N LEU A 82 1.37 -2.06 -3.41
CA LEU A 82 0.06 -1.42 -3.24
C LEU A 82 -1.05 -2.19 -3.97
N ASP A 83 -0.75 -2.72 -5.15
CA ASP A 83 -1.64 -3.58 -5.93
C ASP A 83 -1.88 -4.90 -5.18
N ALA A 84 -0.85 -5.49 -4.57
CA ALA A 84 -0.99 -6.67 -3.73
C ALA A 84 -1.92 -6.42 -2.53
N ILE A 85 -1.79 -5.26 -1.88
CA ILE A 85 -2.68 -4.85 -0.79
C ILE A 85 -4.10 -4.62 -1.31
N ALA A 86 -4.25 -3.96 -2.46
CA ALA A 86 -5.55 -3.72 -3.08
C ALA A 86 -6.30 -5.03 -3.37
N SER A 87 -5.61 -6.01 -3.97
CA SER A 87 -6.14 -7.35 -4.22
C SER A 87 -6.59 -8.04 -2.93
N VAL A 88 -5.77 -8.01 -1.90
CA VAL A 88 -6.05 -8.63 -0.58
C VAL A 88 -7.26 -7.96 0.11
N VAL A 89 -7.46 -6.66 -0.10
CA VAL A 89 -8.59 -5.88 0.41
C VAL A 89 -9.86 -6.09 -0.40
N ILE A 90 -9.78 -6.15 -1.73
CA ILE A 90 -10.87 -6.57 -2.62
C ILE A 90 -11.34 -7.98 -2.24
N GLY A 91 -10.40 -8.85 -1.85
CA GLY A 91 -10.65 -10.19 -1.32
C GLY A 91 -11.28 -10.25 0.08
N GLY A 92 -11.52 -9.11 0.74
CA GLY A 92 -12.29 -9.03 1.99
C GLY A 92 -11.47 -9.08 3.28
N THR A 93 -10.15 -8.86 3.24
CA THR A 93 -9.33 -8.80 4.45
C THR A 93 -9.25 -7.37 5.03
N LEU A 94 -9.29 -7.26 6.35
CA LEU A 94 -9.22 -5.97 7.05
C LEU A 94 -7.77 -5.55 7.31
N LEU A 95 -7.42 -4.31 6.90
CA LEU A 95 -6.10 -3.70 7.13
C LEU A 95 -5.83 -3.32 8.60
N SER A 96 -6.89 -3.20 9.40
CA SER A 96 -6.82 -2.85 10.83
C SER A 96 -6.66 -4.07 11.75
N GLY A 97 -6.61 -5.28 11.18
CA GLY A 97 -6.57 -6.56 11.90
C GLY A 97 -7.97 -7.10 12.21
N GLY A 98 -8.09 -8.43 12.37
CA GLY A 98 -9.27 -9.08 12.94
C GLY A 98 -9.71 -10.39 12.31
N VAL A 99 -9.81 -10.48 10.97
CA VAL A 99 -10.17 -11.72 10.24
C VAL A 99 -9.95 -11.53 8.75
N GLY A 100 -9.42 -12.55 8.08
CA GLY A 100 -9.23 -12.61 6.63
C GLY A 100 -8.93 -14.05 6.20
N THR A 101 -9.44 -14.49 5.06
CA THR A 101 -9.21 -15.85 4.55
C THR A 101 -8.26 -15.84 3.36
N VAL A 102 -7.40 -16.85 3.27
CA VAL A 102 -6.51 -17.04 2.10
C VAL A 102 -7.33 -17.20 0.82
N LEU A 103 -8.47 -17.89 0.90
CA LEU A 103 -9.38 -18.04 -0.24
C LEU A 103 -9.92 -16.68 -0.72
N GLY A 104 -10.34 -15.80 0.19
CA GLY A 104 -10.77 -14.43 -0.16
C GLY A 104 -9.67 -13.65 -0.89
N THR A 105 -8.43 -13.71 -0.39
CA THR A 105 -7.29 -13.04 -1.04
C THR A 105 -6.93 -13.61 -2.42
N LEU A 106 -7.07 -14.93 -2.61
CA LEU A 106 -6.86 -15.56 -3.92
C LEU A 106 -7.91 -15.08 -4.93
N PHE A 107 -9.19 -15.01 -4.52
CA PHE A 107 -10.24 -14.44 -5.36
C PHE A 107 -10.00 -12.96 -5.64
N GLY A 108 -9.51 -12.18 -4.68
CA GLY A 108 -9.08 -10.79 -4.89
C GLY A 108 -7.98 -10.67 -5.96
N GLY A 109 -6.98 -11.56 -5.93
CA GLY A 109 -5.93 -11.61 -6.94
C GLY A 109 -6.44 -11.99 -8.33
N LEU A 110 -7.38 -12.94 -8.40
CA LEU A 110 -8.04 -13.32 -9.65
C LEU A 110 -8.89 -12.17 -10.22
N ILE A 111 -9.61 -11.44 -9.36
CA ILE A 111 -10.38 -10.24 -9.76
C ILE A 111 -9.43 -9.17 -10.29
N GLN A 112 -8.31 -8.91 -9.61
CA GLN A 112 -7.33 -7.94 -10.09
C GLN A 112 -6.67 -8.35 -11.41
N GLY A 113 -6.37 -9.65 -11.59
CA GLY A 113 -5.89 -10.19 -12.85
C GLY A 113 -6.91 -10.05 -13.99
N LEU A 114 -8.20 -10.25 -13.69
CA LEU A 114 -9.28 -10.01 -14.64
C LEU A 114 -9.41 -8.53 -15.00
N ILE A 115 -9.35 -7.63 -14.00
CA ILE A 115 -9.36 -6.17 -14.21
C ILE A 115 -8.18 -5.75 -15.11
N GLN A 116 -6.96 -6.24 -14.82
CA GLN A 116 -5.78 -5.96 -15.65
C GLN A 116 -5.95 -6.51 -17.07
N THR A 117 -6.57 -7.69 -17.22
CA THR A 117 -6.84 -8.29 -18.53
C THR A 117 -7.82 -7.41 -19.33
N TRP A 118 -8.92 -6.98 -18.72
CA TRP A 118 -9.89 -6.08 -19.35
C TRP A 118 -9.29 -4.73 -19.76
N ILE A 119 -8.49 -4.12 -18.89
CA ILE A 119 -7.83 -2.83 -19.18
C ILE A 119 -6.86 -2.95 -20.37
N ASN A 120 -6.13 -4.06 -20.49
CA ASN A 120 -5.21 -4.27 -21.60
C ASN A 120 -5.95 -4.49 -22.95
N PHE A 121 -7.19 -5.00 -22.92
CA PHE A 121 -8.00 -5.18 -24.12
C PHE A 121 -8.65 -3.88 -24.63
N ASP A 122 -8.90 -2.89 -23.76
CA ASP A 122 -9.59 -1.64 -24.12
C ASP A 122 -8.70 -0.66 -24.91
N GLY A 123 -7.37 -0.84 -24.90
CA GLY A 123 -6.37 -0.30 -25.85
C GLY A 123 -6.27 1.23 -26.02
N THR A 124 -7.14 2.01 -25.40
CA THR A 124 -7.34 3.45 -25.68
C THR A 124 -6.88 4.37 -24.56
N LEU A 125 -6.43 3.82 -23.42
CA LEU A 125 -5.94 4.59 -22.26
C LEU A 125 -4.43 4.42 -22.08
N SER A 126 -3.71 5.54 -22.02
CA SER A 126 -2.30 5.59 -21.64
C SER A 126 -2.08 4.88 -20.30
N SER A 127 -1.16 3.92 -20.26
CA SER A 127 -0.75 3.13 -19.08
C SER A 127 -0.46 4.00 -17.84
N TRP A 128 -0.09 5.27 -18.06
CA TRP A 128 0.13 6.26 -17.01
C TRP A 128 -1.17 6.65 -16.27
N TRP A 129 -2.26 6.91 -17.00
CA TRP A 129 -3.53 7.36 -16.41
C TRP A 129 -4.16 6.27 -15.53
N THR A 130 -3.98 4.99 -15.88
CA THR A 130 -4.47 3.84 -15.10
C THR A 130 -3.78 3.75 -13.73
N LYS A 131 -2.46 3.95 -13.67
CA LYS A 131 -1.71 3.94 -12.41
C LYS A 131 -2.11 5.10 -11.48
N ILE A 132 -2.37 6.28 -12.05
CA ILE A 132 -2.90 7.42 -11.31
C ILE A 132 -4.33 7.13 -10.80
N ALA A 133 -5.18 6.52 -11.62
CA ALA A 133 -6.55 6.17 -11.24
C ALA A 133 -6.59 5.15 -10.10
N ILE A 134 -5.73 4.12 -10.12
CA ILE A 134 -5.60 3.14 -9.03
C ILE A 134 -5.09 3.80 -7.75
N GLY A 135 -4.12 4.72 -7.86
CA GLY A 135 -3.66 5.52 -6.72
C GLY A 135 -4.74 6.39 -6.10
N ILE A 136 -5.54 7.08 -6.94
CA ILE A 136 -6.66 7.92 -6.48
C ILE A 136 -7.78 7.05 -5.90
N LEU A 137 -8.11 5.92 -6.52
CA LEU A 137 -9.11 4.98 -6.05
C LEU A 137 -8.73 4.43 -4.68
N LEU A 138 -7.46 4.04 -4.49
CA LEU A 138 -6.97 3.51 -3.23
C LEU A 138 -6.92 4.59 -2.15
N PHE A 139 -6.56 5.83 -2.51
CA PHE A 139 -6.64 6.98 -1.62
C PHE A 139 -8.09 7.29 -1.19
N ALA A 140 -9.03 7.23 -2.14
CA ALA A 140 -10.46 7.41 -1.89
C ALA A 140 -11.02 6.27 -1.01
N PHE A 141 -10.60 5.03 -1.26
CA PHE A 141 -11.00 3.87 -0.48
C PHE A 141 -10.46 3.94 0.95
N ILE A 142 -9.21 4.35 1.15
CA ILE A 142 -8.63 4.62 2.46
C ILE A 142 -9.39 5.75 3.18
N ALA A 143 -9.71 6.85 2.47
CA ALA A 143 -10.48 7.95 3.03
C ALA A 143 -11.90 7.51 3.43
N LEU A 144 -12.51 6.62 2.65
CA LEU A 144 -13.82 6.06 2.93
C LEU A 144 -13.79 5.10 4.13
N GLN A 145 -12.81 4.20 4.19
CA GLN A 145 -12.59 3.31 5.34
C GLN A 145 -12.35 4.13 6.61
N ARG A 146 -11.54 5.18 6.49
CA ARG A 146 -11.30 6.15 7.56
C ARG A 146 -12.58 6.82 8.04
N LEU A 147 -13.45 7.24 7.13
CA LEU A 147 -14.74 7.83 7.46
C LEU A 147 -15.66 6.83 8.18
N LEU A 148 -15.75 5.60 7.65
CA LEU A 148 -16.57 4.53 8.20
C LEU A 148 -16.11 4.11 9.61
N THR A 149 -14.80 3.98 9.84
CA THR A 149 -14.27 3.66 11.18
C THR A 149 -14.55 4.78 12.18
N VAL A 150 -14.39 6.05 11.77
CA VAL A 150 -14.72 7.21 12.62
C VAL A 150 -16.22 7.29 12.93
N MET A 151 -17.09 6.90 11.99
CA MET A 151 -18.53 6.86 12.20
C MET A 151 -18.96 5.70 13.11
N TRP A 152 -18.28 4.56 13.06
CA TRP A 152 -18.57 3.40 13.91
C TRP A 152 -18.12 3.60 15.37
N ASP A 153 -16.98 4.29 15.59
CA ASP A 153 -16.50 4.68 16.92
C ASP A 153 -17.51 5.57 17.67
N ARG A 154 -18.34 6.32 16.94
CA ARG A 154 -19.40 7.14 17.55
C ARG A 154 -20.58 6.32 18.08
N GLN A 155 -20.76 5.08 17.63
CA GLN A 155 -21.88 4.23 18.07
C GLN A 155 -21.57 3.39 19.31
N GLN A 156 -20.30 3.08 19.60
CA GLN A 156 -19.92 2.29 20.78
C GLN A 156 -19.90 3.09 22.09
N ASN A 157 -19.87 4.43 22.02
CA ASN A 157 -19.89 5.31 23.19
C ASN A 157 -21.31 5.66 23.71
N ALA A 158 -22.33 4.88 23.35
CA ALA A 158 -23.61 4.99 24.06
C ALA A 158 -23.41 4.53 25.52
N PRO A 159 -23.56 5.42 26.52
CA PRO A 159 -23.37 5.04 27.91
C PRO A 159 -24.39 3.94 28.26
N VAL A 160 -23.89 2.76 28.61
CA VAL A 160 -24.70 1.67 29.17
C VAL A 160 -25.32 2.21 30.47
N LYS A 161 -26.56 2.69 30.38
CA LYS A 161 -27.37 3.11 31.50
C LYS A 161 -27.62 1.87 32.36
N ARG A 162 -26.79 1.68 33.39
CA ARG A 162 -26.99 0.67 34.43
C ARG A 162 -28.33 0.96 35.12
N LEU A 163 -29.39 0.31 34.69
CA LEU A 163 -30.67 0.25 35.43
C LEU A 163 -30.56 -0.85 36.50
N THR A 164 -29.61 -0.69 37.41
CA THR A 164 -29.52 -1.55 38.59
C THR A 164 -28.80 -0.76 39.69
N SER A 165 -29.61 -0.09 40.51
CA SER A 165 -29.31 0.33 41.87
C SER A 165 -30.56 1.03 42.45
N SER A 166 -31.08 0.47 43.55
CA SER A 166 -32.29 0.81 44.31
C SER A 166 -33.57 0.23 43.69
N SER A 167 -34.08 -0.92 44.18
CA SER A 167 -34.74 -1.10 45.50
C SER A 167 -35.97 -0.22 45.62
#